data_AF-A0A7V6HCZ5-F1
#
_entry.id   AF-A0A7V6HCZ5-F1
#
_cell.length_a   1.000
_cell.length_b   1.000
_cell.length_c   1.000
_cell.angle_alpha   90.00
_cell.angle_beta   90.00
_cell.angle_gamma   90.00
#
_symmetry.space_group_name_H-M   'P 1'
#
loop_
_entity.id
_entity.type
_entity.pdbx_description
1 polymer ?
#
loop_
_entity_poly.entity_id
_entity_poly.type
_entity_poly.pdbx_seq_one_letter_code
_entity_poly.pdbx_strand_id
1 'polypeptide(L)'
;MSHIDLKKIGILLPDGSINKTKINYLAGEITLPFADMVWVSTNRDPETITRLTQLFLDMRTLKKSTLFFSLIYTLFALLGLQTPDSVLPLLQNREALEYFLYSFINDFGEIMQEKFDDGRMAQMAKMGDYETSI
;
A
#
# COMPACT_ATOMS: atom_id res chain seq x y z
N MET A 1 -11.69 -21.62 7.05
CA MET A 1 -12.32 -20.68 6.11
C MET A 1 -12.12 -21.22 4.70
N SER A 2 -13.13 -21.15 3.83
CA SER A 2 -13.18 -21.83 2.51
C SER A 2 -13.44 -20.83 1.38
N HIS A 3 -13.33 -21.25 0.10
CA HIS A 3 -13.68 -20.42 -1.08
C HIS A 3 -15.05 -19.72 -1.02
N ILE A 4 -15.97 -20.24 -0.19
CA ILE A 4 -17.27 -19.63 0.10
C ILE A 4 -17.12 -18.24 0.76
N ASP A 5 -16.09 -18.06 1.59
CA ASP A 5 -15.86 -16.82 2.31
C ASP A 5 -15.41 -15.70 1.35
N LEU A 6 -14.58 -16.02 0.34
CA LEU A 6 -14.13 -15.06 -0.68
C LEU A 6 -15.25 -14.57 -1.61
N LYS A 7 -16.21 -15.43 -1.95
CA LYS A 7 -17.42 -15.02 -2.71
C LYS A 7 -18.34 -14.14 -1.87
N LYS A 8 -18.51 -14.46 -0.59
CA LYS A 8 -19.34 -13.66 0.34
C LYS A 8 -18.84 -12.23 0.51
N ILE A 9 -17.52 -12.04 0.58
CA ILE A 9 -16.92 -10.70 0.69
C ILE A 9 -16.72 -10.00 -0.67
N GLY A 10 -17.15 -10.63 -1.77
CA GLY A 10 -17.13 -10.06 -3.11
C GLY A 10 -15.76 -10.01 -3.78
N ILE A 11 -14.76 -10.73 -3.25
CA ILE A 11 -13.43 -10.86 -3.87
C ILE A 11 -13.46 -11.81 -5.06
N LEU A 12 -14.28 -12.86 -4.99
CA LEU A 12 -14.54 -13.76 -6.12
C LEU A 12 -15.94 -13.54 -6.66
N LEU A 13 -16.05 -13.50 -7.98
CA LEU A 13 -17.32 -13.48 -8.70
C LEU A 13 -17.98 -14.88 -8.69
N PRO A 14 -19.28 -14.98 -9.05
CA PRO A 14 -19.98 -16.27 -9.08
C PRO A 14 -19.28 -17.34 -9.92
N ASP A 15 -18.67 -16.93 -11.04
CA ASP A 15 -17.91 -17.76 -11.97
C ASP A 15 -16.51 -18.18 -11.46
N GLY A 16 -16.07 -17.63 -10.32
CA GLY A 16 -14.78 -17.93 -9.70
C GLY A 16 -13.64 -17.01 -10.12
N SER A 17 -13.85 -16.07 -11.05
CA SER A 17 -12.87 -15.05 -11.40
C SER A 17 -12.72 -13.99 -10.29
N ILE A 18 -11.57 -13.30 -10.25
CA ILE A 18 -11.33 -12.25 -9.25
C ILE A 18 -12.09 -10.95 -9.59
N ASN A 19 -12.68 -10.32 -8.57
CA ASN A 19 -13.25 -8.99 -8.68
C ASN A 19 -12.17 -7.92 -8.44
N LYS A 20 -11.46 -7.55 -9.51
CA LYS A 20 -10.35 -6.58 -9.46
C LYS A 20 -10.76 -5.24 -8.86
N THR A 21 -11.95 -4.73 -9.16
CA THR A 21 -12.46 -3.47 -8.60
C THR A 21 -12.56 -3.54 -7.08
N LYS A 22 -13.11 -4.64 -6.54
CA LYS A 22 -13.21 -4.82 -5.09
C LYS A 22 -11.84 -4.96 -4.42
N ILE A 23 -10.91 -5.66 -5.07
CA ILE A 23 -9.54 -5.79 -4.56
C ILE A 23 -8.80 -4.45 -4.56
N ASN A 24 -8.93 -3.63 -5.60
CA ASN A 24 -8.32 -2.29 -5.65
C ASN A 24 -8.86 -1.38 -4.56
N TYR A 25 -10.17 -1.40 -4.33
CA TYR A 25 -10.77 -0.63 -3.23
C TYR A 25 -10.19 -1.06 -1.87
N LEU A 26 -10.11 -2.37 -1.63
CA LEU A 26 -9.52 -2.92 -0.41
C LEU A 26 -8.03 -2.58 -0.27
N ALA A 27 -7.28 -2.59 -1.37
CA ALA A 27 -5.88 -2.19 -1.42
C ALA A 27 -5.71 -0.72 -1.03
N GLY A 28 -6.49 0.19 -1.62
CA GLY A 28 -6.41 1.62 -1.32
C GLY A 28 -6.75 1.93 0.14
N GLU A 29 -7.81 1.32 0.69
CA GLU A 29 -8.21 1.49 2.10
C GLU A 29 -7.09 1.09 3.08
N ILE A 30 -6.33 0.05 2.75
CA ILE A 30 -5.23 -0.47 3.59
C ILE A 30 -3.95 0.33 3.37
N THR A 31 -3.65 0.68 2.12
CA THR A 31 -2.39 1.32 1.75
C THR A 31 -2.29 2.74 2.29
N LEU A 32 -3.40 3.48 2.35
CA LEU A 32 -3.41 4.86 2.83
C LEU A 32 -2.87 5.03 4.27
N PRO A 33 -3.45 4.40 5.31
CA PRO A 33 -2.93 4.53 6.68
C PRO A 33 -1.51 3.98 6.82
N PHE A 34 -1.14 2.97 6.02
CA PHE A 34 0.23 2.47 5.98
C PHE A 34 1.22 3.52 5.45
N ALA A 35 0.90 4.12 4.31
CA ALA A 35 1.73 5.14 3.69
C ALA A 35 1.87 6.37 4.59
N ASP A 36 0.78 6.79 5.25
CA ASP A 36 0.83 7.87 6.24
C ASP A 36 1.79 7.56 7.39
N MET A 37 1.72 6.35 7.96
CA MET A 37 2.61 5.97 9.06
C MET A 37 4.06 5.82 8.63
N VAL A 38 4.33 5.29 7.43
CA VAL A 38 5.69 5.27 6.88
C VAL A 38 6.22 6.70 6.74
N TRP A 39 5.44 7.61 6.15
CA TRP A 39 5.83 9.00 5.94
C TRP A 39 6.26 9.71 7.23
N VAL A 40 5.48 9.56 8.31
CA VAL A 40 5.82 10.19 9.59
C VAL A 40 6.97 9.47 10.30
N SER A 41 7.03 8.13 10.24
CA SER A 41 8.01 7.34 10.98
C SER A 41 9.42 7.44 10.41
N THR A 42 9.54 7.71 9.12
CA THR A 42 10.84 7.96 8.47
C THR A 42 11.29 9.42 8.57
N ASN A 43 10.54 10.26 9.30
CA ASN A 43 10.73 11.71 9.28
C ASN A 43 10.78 12.27 7.84
N ARG A 44 9.98 11.70 6.94
CA ARG A 44 9.87 12.08 5.52
C ARG A 44 11.17 11.90 4.73
N ASP A 45 12.08 11.04 5.19
CA ASP A 45 13.34 10.78 4.51
C ASP A 45 13.10 10.11 3.14
N PRO A 46 13.39 10.81 2.02
CA PRO A 46 13.08 10.31 0.68
C PRO A 46 13.90 9.06 0.32
N GLU A 47 15.12 8.95 0.85
CA GLU A 47 15.98 7.80 0.59
C GLU A 47 15.41 6.52 1.21
N THR A 48 15.03 6.57 2.48
CA THR A 48 14.40 5.44 3.18
C THR A 48 13.10 5.01 2.52
N ILE A 49 12.24 5.97 2.13
CA ILE A 49 10.97 5.69 1.45
C ILE A 49 11.23 5.03 0.09
N THR A 50 12.16 5.58 -0.70
CA THR A 50 12.51 5.02 -2.02
C THR A 50 13.06 3.60 -1.91
N ARG A 51 13.92 3.34 -0.91
CA ARG A 51 14.44 1.99 -0.63
C ARG A 51 13.33 1.03 -0.23
N LEU A 52 12.34 1.45 0.55
CA LEU A 52 11.19 0.62 0.91
C LEU A 52 10.32 0.30 -0.32
N THR A 53 10.04 1.30 -1.17
CA THR A 53 9.32 1.08 -2.44
C THR A 53 10.05 0.06 -3.33
N GLN A 54 11.37 0.19 -3.45
CA GLN A 54 12.18 -0.74 -4.23
C GLN A 54 12.13 -2.16 -3.64
N LEU A 55 12.22 -2.29 -2.31
CA LEU A 55 12.10 -3.58 -1.63
C LEU A 55 10.77 -4.26 -1.94
N PHE A 56 9.66 -3.51 -1.97
CA PHE A 56 8.36 -4.07 -2.33
C PHE A 56 8.32 -4.53 -3.80
N LEU A 57 8.90 -3.77 -4.73
CA LEU A 57 9.01 -4.16 -6.14
C LEU A 57 9.84 -5.44 -6.33
N ASP A 58 10.95 -5.57 -5.59
CA ASP A 58 11.81 -6.76 -5.61
C ASP A 58 11.07 -7.98 -5.03
N MET A 59 10.37 -7.81 -3.90
CA MET A 59 9.56 -8.86 -3.28
C MET A 59 8.46 -9.39 -4.22
N ARG A 60 7.83 -8.51 -5.01
CA ARG A 60 6.88 -8.91 -6.05
C ARG A 60 7.56 -9.76 -7.13
N THR A 61 8.77 -9.38 -7.55
CA THR A 61 9.54 -10.10 -8.59
C THR A 61 9.96 -11.51 -8.14
N LEU A 62 10.23 -11.70 -6.85
CA LEU A 62 10.56 -13.01 -6.27
C LEU A 62 9.39 -14.01 -6.29
N LYS A 63 8.16 -13.59 -6.64
CA LYS A 63 6.95 -14.42 -6.69
C LYS A 63 6.68 -15.21 -5.40
N LYS A 64 7.08 -14.65 -4.25
CA LYS A 64 6.82 -15.19 -2.91
C LYS A 64 5.71 -14.40 -2.22
N SER A 65 4.51 -14.44 -2.79
CA SER A 65 3.37 -13.59 -2.38
C SER A 65 3.00 -13.72 -0.89
N THR A 66 3.01 -14.93 -0.33
CA THR A 66 2.73 -15.14 1.11
C THR A 66 3.80 -14.52 2.00
N LEU A 67 5.08 -14.60 1.62
CA LEU A 67 6.16 -13.97 2.37
C LEU A 67 6.07 -12.45 2.28
N PHE A 68 5.76 -11.92 1.09
CA PHE A 68 5.58 -10.49 0.90
C PHE A 68 4.38 -9.97 1.71
N PHE A 69 3.25 -10.68 1.70
CA PHE A 69 2.12 -10.36 2.55
C PHE A 69 2.49 -10.37 4.04
N SER A 70 3.22 -11.40 4.50
CA SER A 70 3.70 -11.49 5.88
C SER A 70 4.59 -10.32 6.26
N LEU A 71 5.44 -9.83 5.34
CA LEU A 71 6.25 -8.64 5.57
C LEU A 71 5.38 -7.41 5.75
N ILE A 72 4.44 -7.14 4.84
CA ILE A 72 3.50 -6.00 4.96
C ILE A 72 2.76 -6.08 6.30
N TYR A 73 2.19 -7.23 6.62
CA TYR A 73 1.46 -7.46 7.86
C TYR A 73 2.31 -7.21 9.11
N THR A 74 3.59 -7.61 9.08
CA THR A 74 4.55 -7.35 10.15
C THR A 74 4.85 -5.85 10.27
N LEU A 75 5.01 -5.14 9.14
CA LEU A 75 5.25 -3.70 9.13
C LEU A 75 4.06 -2.93 9.71
N PHE A 76 2.82 -3.35 9.45
CA PHE A 76 1.64 -2.77 10.11
C PHE A 76 1.74 -2.85 11.63
N ALA A 77 2.05 -4.03 12.16
CA ALA A 77 2.20 -4.22 13.60
C ALA A 77 3.36 -3.38 14.18
N LEU A 78 4.50 -3.31 13.48
CA LEU A 78 5.65 -2.50 13.89
C LEU A 78 5.35 -1.00 13.89
N LEU A 79 4.50 -0.53 12.98
CA LEU A 79 4.03 0.86 12.91
C LEU A 79 2.88 1.16 13.88
N GLY A 80 2.45 0.19 14.68
CA GLY A 80 1.33 0.34 15.63
C GLY A 80 -0.03 0.49 14.95
N LEU A 81 -0.15 0.10 13.68
CA LEU A 81 -1.42 0.10 12.95
C LEU A 81 -2.27 -1.11 13.33
N GLN A 82 -3.59 -0.95 13.28
CA GLN A 82 -4.50 -2.09 13.34
C GLN A 82 -4.20 -3.03 12.17
N THR A 83 -4.11 -4.33 12.46
CA THR A 83 -3.86 -5.31 11.42
C THR A 83 -5.06 -5.40 10.49
N PRO A 84 -4.85 -5.43 9.16
CA PRO A 84 -5.95 -5.44 8.21
C PRO A 84 -6.50 -6.87 8.06
N ASP A 85 -7.24 -7.36 9.06
CA ASP A 85 -7.78 -8.73 9.06
C ASP A 85 -8.70 -9.01 7.85
N SER A 86 -9.27 -7.95 7.26
CA SER A 86 -10.09 -7.99 6.04
C SER A 86 -9.39 -8.58 4.82
N VAL A 87 -8.04 -8.57 4.77
CA VAL A 87 -7.25 -9.18 3.67
C VAL A 87 -6.75 -10.59 3.97
N LEU A 88 -6.88 -11.09 5.19
CA LEU A 88 -6.47 -12.47 5.51
C LEU A 88 -7.15 -13.53 4.62
N PRO A 89 -8.42 -13.39 4.21
CA PRO A 89 -9.04 -14.33 3.28
C PRO A 89 -8.29 -14.47 1.94
N LEU A 90 -7.58 -13.42 1.49
CA LEU A 90 -6.85 -13.44 0.22
C LEU A 90 -5.74 -14.51 0.19
N LEU A 91 -5.20 -14.89 1.36
CA LEU A 91 -4.20 -15.97 1.46
C LEU A 91 -4.69 -17.33 0.91
N GLN A 92 -6.00 -17.51 0.76
CA GLN A 92 -6.62 -18.72 0.24
C GLN A 92 -6.73 -18.74 -1.29
N ASN A 93 -6.50 -17.61 -1.98
CA ASN A 93 -6.55 -17.52 -3.43
C ASN A 93 -5.31 -16.77 -3.95
N ARG A 94 -4.42 -17.52 -4.62
CA ARG A 94 -3.15 -17.01 -5.13
C ARG A 94 -3.33 -15.81 -6.08
N GLU A 95 -4.29 -15.89 -7.00
CA GLU A 95 -4.52 -14.83 -7.99
C GLU A 95 -5.00 -13.54 -7.31
N ALA A 96 -5.94 -13.65 -6.37
CA ALA A 96 -6.44 -12.51 -5.60
C ALA A 96 -5.34 -11.89 -4.72
N LEU A 97 -4.50 -12.71 -4.08
CA LEU A 97 -3.37 -12.24 -3.29
C LEU A 97 -2.32 -11.53 -4.17
N GLU A 98 -1.94 -12.11 -5.30
CA GLU A 98 -0.99 -11.51 -6.24
C GLU A 98 -1.50 -10.18 -6.79
N TYR A 99 -2.79 -10.10 -7.12
CA TYR A 99 -3.40 -8.87 -7.59
C TYR A 99 -3.49 -7.80 -6.49
N PHE A 100 -3.85 -8.18 -5.26
CA PHE A 100 -3.83 -7.26 -4.11
C PHE A 100 -2.44 -6.67 -3.86
N LEU A 101 -1.40 -7.49 -3.85
CA LEU A 101 -0.03 -7.04 -3.64
C LEU A 101 0.46 -6.12 -4.76
N TYR A 102 0.02 -6.36 -6.00
CA TYR A 102 0.25 -5.44 -7.11
C TYR A 102 -0.40 -4.08 -6.87
N SER A 103 -1.68 -4.06 -6.52
CA SER A 103 -2.43 -2.82 -6.27
C SER A 103 -1.86 -2.05 -5.07
N PHE A 104 -1.54 -2.75 -3.97
CA PHE A 104 -0.89 -2.16 -2.80
C PHE A 104 0.41 -1.43 -3.14
N ILE A 105 1.27 -2.03 -3.98
CA ILE A 105 2.53 -1.38 -4.39
C ILE A 105 2.26 -0.12 -5.21
N ASN A 106 1.31 -0.20 -6.15
CA ASN A 106 0.99 0.94 -7.00
C ASN A 106 0.42 2.09 -6.16
N ASP A 107 -0.59 1.82 -5.31
CA ASP A 107 -1.19 2.80 -4.42
C ASP A 107 -0.14 3.42 -3.51
N PHE A 108 0.78 2.61 -2.96
CA PHE A 108 1.84 3.09 -2.08
C PHE A 108 2.79 4.03 -2.80
N GLY A 109 3.21 3.68 -4.02
CA GLY A 109 4.06 4.51 -4.86
C GLY A 109 3.38 5.83 -5.23
N GLU A 110 2.11 5.80 -5.62
CA GLU A 110 1.31 6.97 -5.96
C GLU A 110 1.16 7.92 -4.77
N ILE A 111 0.77 7.40 -3.60
CA ILE A 111 0.62 8.19 -2.37
C ILE A 111 1.95 8.82 -1.95
N MET A 112 3.06 8.07 -2.02
CA MET A 112 4.38 8.62 -1.66
C MET A 112 4.79 9.72 -2.63
N GLN A 113 4.57 9.54 -3.93
CA GLN A 113 4.85 10.56 -4.93
C GLN A 113 4.05 11.84 -4.68
N GLU A 114 2.75 11.71 -4.40
CA GLU A 114 1.88 12.83 -4.05
C GLU A 114 2.42 13.58 -2.83
N LYS A 115 2.78 12.88 -1.76
CA LYS A 115 3.35 13.49 -0.54
C LYS A 115 4.67 14.23 -0.81
N PHE A 116 5.53 13.70 -1.66
CA PHE A 116 6.76 14.39 -2.06
C PHE A 116 6.45 15.65 -2.86
N ASP A 117 5.49 15.59 -3.77
CA ASP A 117 5.11 16.72 -4.62
C ASP A 117 4.52 17.86 -3.78
N ASP A 118 3.60 17.54 -2.87
CA ASP A 118 3.01 18.48 -1.92
C ASP A 118 4.07 19.14 -1.02
N GLY A 119 5.02 18.36 -0.53
CA GLY A 119 6.15 18.85 0.26
C GLY A 119 7.00 19.87 -0.50
N ARG A 120 7.27 19.62 -1.79
CA ARG A 120 8.02 20.55 -2.65
C ARG A 120 7.24 21.83 -2.91
N MET A 121 5.95 21.73 -3.23
CA MET A 121 5.10 22.90 -3.47
C MET A 121 5.01 23.81 -2.23
N ALA A 122 4.87 23.22 -1.04
CA ALA A 122 4.84 23.97 0.22
C ALA A 122 6.17 24.69 0.51
N GLN A 123 7.30 24.12 0.11
CA GLN A 123 8.62 24.76 0.25
C GLN A 123 8.78 25.93 -0.73
N MET A 124 8.35 25.75 -1.99
CA MET A 124 8.43 26.79 -3.03
C MET A 124 7.56 28.01 -2.68
N ALA A 125 6.35 27.78 -2.17
CA ALA A 125 5.47 28.87 -1.70
C ALA A 125 6.12 29.71 -0.60
N LYS A 126 6.76 29.07 0.39
CA LYS A 126 7.47 29.77 1.47
C LYS A 126 8.67 30.59 0.98
N MET A 127 9.34 30.15 -0.09
CA MET A 127 10.46 30.91 -0.68
C MET A 127 9.96 32.12 -1.47
N GLY A 128 8.87 32.00 -2.23
CA GLY A 128 8.27 33.11 -2.96
C GLY A 128 7.71 34.22 -2.07
N ASP A 129 7.15 33.87 -0.91
CA ASP A 129 6.70 34.84 0.10
C ASP A 129 7.88 35.60 0.75
N TYR A 130 9.04 34.95 0.86
CA TYR A 130 10.27 35.57 1.39
C TYR A 130 10.88 36.57 0.40
N GLU A 131 10.90 36.25 -0.90
CA GLU A 131 11.45 37.13 -1.95
C GLU A 131 10.58 38.37 -2.22
N THR A 132 9.28 38.31 -1.96
CA THR A 132 8.34 39.44 -2.15
C THR A 132 8.19 40.35 -0.92
N SER A 133 8.77 39.96 0.22
CA SER A 133 8.74 40.71 1.48
C SER A 133 10.00 41.57 1.72
N ILE A 134 10.89 41.71 0.73
CA ILE A 134 12.14 42.49 0.79
C ILE A 134 12.03 43.78 -0.03
#